data_AF-A0A9N8Q7W8-F1
#
_entry.id   AF-A0A9N8Q7W8-F1
#
_cell.length_a   1.000
_cell.length_b   1.000
_cell.length_c   1.000
_cell.angle_alpha   90.00
_cell.angle_beta   90.00
_cell.angle_gamma   90.00
#
_symmetry.space_group_name_H-M   'P 1'
#
loop_
_entity.id
_entity.type
_entity.pdbx_description
1 polymer ?
#
loop_
_entity_poly.entity_id
_entity_poly.type
_entity_poly.pdbx_seq_one_letter_code
_entity_poly.pdbx_strand_id
1 'polypeptide(L)'
;MPTASNTIVAPASAIGGAPNGAGVGSSADRLPLELDAGLLLSVDPNPLDANVFPSKAASSSSAAAVDVHLLNRAQQATQILFNAIFSLPVSRHPDHGPIVTLPPPILGLPREKPMPKAKPLTKWEKFARTKGINKRRKDKMVFDDNQQEWVARWGYKGANKNEEEQWLHPVKANADDDYSPARAAKRARKDRKLKNEGQRLRNLQRAAATSSTGSGAKKSISSGSSKSSKPSARR
;
A
#
# COMPACT_ATOMS: atom_id res chain seq x y z
N MET A 1 12.31 -17.46 9.46
CA MET A 1 10.85 -17.66 9.47
C MET A 1 10.52 -18.61 8.35
N PRO A 2 10.10 -19.86 8.64
CA PRO A 2 9.77 -20.81 7.58
C PRO A 2 8.46 -20.39 6.91
N THR A 3 8.49 -20.19 5.60
CA THR A 3 7.30 -19.95 4.76
C THR A 3 6.58 -21.29 4.58
N ALA A 4 5.43 -21.47 5.23
CA ALA A 4 4.58 -22.61 4.96
C ALA A 4 3.85 -22.37 3.63
N SER A 5 4.18 -23.16 2.59
CA SER A 5 3.35 -23.28 1.39
C SER A 5 2.03 -23.93 1.78
N ASN A 6 0.97 -23.14 1.89
CA ASN A 6 -0.39 -23.64 2.06
C ASN A 6 -0.96 -24.05 0.70
N THR A 7 -0.44 -25.14 0.13
CA THR A 7 -1.10 -25.84 -0.97
C THR A 7 -1.98 -26.91 -0.34
N ILE A 8 -3.30 -26.68 -0.31
CA ILE A 8 -4.26 -27.73 0.03
C ILE A 8 -4.47 -28.56 -1.24
N VAL A 9 -3.76 -29.68 -1.35
CA VAL A 9 -4.09 -30.73 -2.32
C VAL A 9 -5.28 -31.48 -1.75
N ALA A 10 -6.44 -31.39 -2.40
CA ALA A 10 -7.61 -32.16 -2.00
C ALA A 10 -7.33 -33.67 -2.23
N PRO A 11 -7.60 -34.55 -1.25
CA PRO A 11 -7.52 -36.00 -1.48
C PRO A 11 -8.63 -36.43 -2.45
N ALA A 12 -8.29 -37.35 -3.36
CA ALA A 12 -9.21 -37.93 -4.31
C ALA A 12 -10.34 -38.70 -3.59
N SER A 13 -11.51 -38.08 -3.42
CA SER A 13 -12.70 -38.77 -2.95
C SER A 13 -13.27 -39.63 -4.07
N ALA A 14 -13.19 -40.95 -3.89
CA ALA A 14 -13.87 -41.93 -4.72
C ALA A 14 -15.40 -41.77 -4.58
N ILE A 15 -16.03 -41.12 -5.55
CA ILE A 15 -17.49 -41.12 -5.69
C ILE A 15 -17.83 -42.18 -6.72
N GLY A 16 -18.37 -43.30 -6.24
CA GLY A 16 -18.95 -44.34 -7.06
C GLY A 16 -20.22 -43.84 -7.76
N GLY A 17 -20.16 -43.79 -9.08
CA GLY A 17 -21.29 -43.52 -9.96
C GLY A 17 -20.83 -43.75 -11.38
N ALA A 18 -21.17 -44.90 -11.97
CA ALA A 18 -20.86 -45.23 -13.34
C ALA A 18 -21.74 -44.43 -14.31
N PRO A 19 -21.16 -43.81 -15.35
CA PRO A 19 -21.88 -43.59 -16.60
C PRO A 19 -21.28 -44.49 -17.70
N ASN A 20 -22.16 -45.24 -18.35
CA ASN A 20 -21.88 -45.96 -19.57
C ASN A 20 -21.49 -45.00 -20.70
N GLY A 21 -20.42 -45.31 -21.41
CA GLY A 21 -20.26 -44.96 -22.83
C GLY A 21 -19.29 -43.83 -23.16
N ALA A 22 -18.24 -44.21 -23.90
CA ALA A 22 -17.32 -43.42 -24.73
C ALA A 22 -16.14 -42.70 -24.03
N GLY A 23 -14.95 -43.29 -24.19
CA GLY A 23 -13.67 -42.59 -24.19
C GLY A 23 -13.11 -42.18 -22.83
N VAL A 24 -13.01 -43.09 -21.87
CA VAL A 24 -12.41 -42.79 -20.55
C VAL A 24 -10.89 -42.90 -20.63
N GLY A 25 -10.22 -41.76 -20.76
CA GLY A 25 -8.88 -41.62 -20.21
C GLY A 25 -8.95 -41.95 -18.72
N SER A 26 -8.14 -42.91 -18.27
CA SER A 26 -8.05 -43.36 -16.89
C SER A 26 -8.06 -42.16 -15.92
N SER A 27 -8.92 -42.20 -14.89
CA SER A 27 -8.96 -41.20 -13.82
C SER A 27 -7.62 -41.01 -13.09
N ALA A 28 -6.66 -41.92 -13.30
CA ALA A 28 -5.30 -41.82 -12.78
C ALA A 28 -4.40 -40.82 -13.55
N ASP A 29 -4.79 -40.37 -14.75
CA ASP A 29 -3.98 -39.47 -15.59
C ASP A 29 -4.43 -37.99 -15.50
N ARG A 30 -5.42 -37.71 -14.62
CA ARG A 30 -5.95 -36.35 -14.43
C ARG A 30 -5.16 -35.61 -13.35
N LEU A 31 -4.58 -34.47 -13.71
CA LEU A 31 -3.89 -33.58 -12.79
C LEU A 31 -4.87 -32.96 -11.79
N PRO A 32 -4.46 -32.76 -10.52
CA PRO A 32 -5.29 -32.14 -9.50
C PRO A 32 -5.61 -30.68 -9.86
N LEU A 33 -6.79 -30.22 -9.44
CA LEU A 33 -7.23 -28.86 -9.63
C LEU A 33 -6.48 -27.91 -8.70
N GLU A 34 -5.96 -26.81 -9.24
CA GLU A 34 -5.32 -25.77 -8.43
C GLU A 34 -6.41 -24.81 -7.91
N LEU A 35 -6.47 -24.62 -6.60
CA LEU A 35 -7.50 -23.81 -5.94
C LEU A 35 -6.89 -22.59 -5.27
N ASP A 36 -7.48 -21.41 -5.53
CA ASP A 36 -7.24 -20.18 -4.78
C ASP A 36 -8.55 -19.72 -4.14
N ALA A 37 -8.77 -20.16 -2.89
CA ALA A 37 -9.96 -19.78 -2.12
C ALA A 37 -10.01 -18.27 -1.81
N GLY A 38 -8.89 -17.57 -1.83
CA GLY A 38 -8.84 -16.11 -1.59
C GLY A 38 -9.43 -15.31 -2.75
N LEU A 39 -9.28 -15.81 -3.98
CA LEU A 39 -9.89 -15.24 -5.19
C LEU A 39 -11.14 -15.99 -5.66
N LEU A 40 -11.59 -17.01 -4.92
CA LEU A 40 -12.67 -17.92 -5.33
C LEU A 40 -12.42 -18.52 -6.73
N LEU A 41 -11.18 -18.89 -6.99
CA LEU A 41 -10.68 -19.30 -8.29
C LEU A 41 -10.30 -20.77 -8.28
N SER A 42 -10.64 -21.46 -9.36
CA SER A 42 -10.23 -22.85 -9.62
C SER A 42 -9.60 -22.91 -11.01
N VAL A 43 -8.43 -23.52 -11.11
CA VAL A 43 -7.65 -23.65 -12.35
C VAL A 43 -7.50 -25.12 -12.68
N ASP A 44 -7.98 -25.49 -13.86
CA ASP A 44 -7.89 -26.85 -14.39
C ASP A 44 -6.75 -26.95 -15.39
N PRO A 45 -5.59 -27.54 -15.02
CA PRO A 45 -4.45 -27.68 -15.92
C PRO A 45 -4.62 -28.80 -16.94
N ASN A 46 -5.70 -29.60 -16.86
CA ASN A 46 -5.90 -30.71 -17.78
C ASN A 46 -6.17 -30.21 -19.22
N PRO A 47 -5.70 -30.90 -20.26
CA PRO A 47 -5.96 -30.50 -21.64
C PRO A 47 -7.46 -30.59 -21.97
N LEU A 48 -7.89 -29.87 -23.02
CA LEU A 48 -9.22 -30.01 -23.61
C LEU A 48 -9.18 -31.13 -24.65
N ASP A 49 -10.25 -31.94 -24.72
CA ASP A 49 -10.34 -33.01 -25.71
C ASP A 49 -10.50 -32.43 -27.12
N ALA A 50 -9.50 -32.66 -27.98
CA ALA A 50 -9.48 -32.18 -29.35
C ALA A 50 -10.65 -32.72 -30.20
N ASN A 51 -11.24 -33.86 -29.82
CA ASN A 51 -12.40 -34.42 -30.51
C ASN A 51 -13.69 -33.63 -30.21
N VAL A 52 -13.78 -33.05 -29.02
CA VAL A 52 -14.91 -32.20 -28.60
C VAL A 52 -14.74 -30.78 -29.14
N PHE A 53 -13.51 -30.29 -29.27
CA PHE A 53 -13.19 -28.96 -29.79
C PHE A 53 -12.55 -29.02 -31.19
N PRO A 54 -13.33 -29.27 -32.26
CA PRO A 54 -12.79 -29.34 -33.62
C PRO A 54 -12.28 -27.97 -34.08
N SER A 55 -11.18 -27.97 -34.84
CA SER A 55 -10.53 -26.76 -35.36
C SER A 55 -11.24 -26.13 -36.57
N LYS A 56 -12.21 -26.83 -37.17
CA LYS A 56 -13.04 -26.34 -38.28
C LYS A 56 -14.44 -25.98 -37.78
N ALA A 57 -15.07 -25.01 -38.43
CA ALA A 57 -16.35 -24.43 -38.04
C ALA A 57 -17.35 -25.50 -37.55
N ALA A 58 -17.75 -25.37 -36.29
CA ALA A 58 -18.63 -26.29 -35.59
C ALA A 58 -19.99 -26.39 -36.31
N SER A 59 -20.46 -27.61 -36.57
CA SER A 59 -21.87 -27.83 -36.90
C SER A 59 -22.74 -27.51 -35.68
N SER A 60 -24.00 -27.13 -35.89
CA SER A 60 -24.94 -26.85 -34.78
C SER A 60 -25.06 -28.01 -33.78
N SER A 61 -24.92 -29.26 -34.23
CA SER A 61 -24.91 -30.45 -33.36
C SER A 61 -23.63 -30.59 -32.53
N SER A 62 -22.47 -30.21 -33.07
CA SER A 62 -21.20 -30.24 -32.33
C SER A 62 -21.10 -29.14 -31.26
N ALA A 63 -21.75 -27.99 -31.49
CA ALA A 63 -21.83 -26.91 -30.49
C ALA A 63 -22.55 -27.35 -29.21
N ALA A 64 -23.67 -28.07 -29.35
CA ALA A 64 -24.39 -28.61 -28.19
C ALA A 64 -23.56 -29.62 -27.38
N ALA A 65 -22.73 -30.44 -28.06
CA ALA A 65 -21.83 -31.39 -27.39
C ALA A 65 -20.70 -30.66 -26.62
N VAL A 66 -20.17 -29.57 -27.17
CA VAL A 66 -19.19 -28.70 -26.50
C VAL A 66 -19.78 -28.09 -25.24
N ASP A 67 -21.00 -27.54 -25.31
CA ASP A 67 -21.65 -26.91 -24.17
C ASP A 67 -21.87 -27.90 -23.03
N VAL A 68 -22.32 -29.12 -23.33
CA VAL A 68 -22.49 -30.19 -22.34
C VAL A 68 -21.15 -30.55 -21.68
N HIS A 69 -20.08 -30.63 -22.46
CA HIS A 69 -18.74 -30.94 -21.96
C HIS A 69 -18.19 -29.80 -21.06
N LEU A 70 -18.32 -28.54 -21.48
CA LEU A 70 -17.92 -27.38 -20.69
C LEU A 70 -18.71 -27.27 -19.38
N LEU A 71 -20.02 -27.51 -19.44
CA LEU A 71 -20.90 -27.49 -18.27
C LEU A 71 -20.47 -28.56 -17.26
N ASN A 72 -20.25 -29.80 -17.71
CA ASN A 72 -19.79 -30.88 -16.84
C ASN A 72 -18.45 -30.52 -16.17
N ARG A 73 -17.49 -29.99 -16.95
CA ARG A 73 -16.19 -29.57 -16.42
C ARG A 73 -16.29 -28.43 -15.40
N ALA A 74 -17.11 -27.42 -15.68
CA ALA A 74 -17.37 -26.31 -14.77
C ALA A 74 -18.08 -26.78 -13.49
N GLN A 75 -19.04 -27.70 -13.60
CA GLN A 75 -19.72 -28.30 -12.46
C GLN A 75 -18.74 -29.04 -11.55
N GLN A 76 -17.84 -29.86 -12.12
CA GLN A 76 -16.83 -30.56 -11.34
C GLN A 76 -15.87 -29.60 -10.63
N ALA A 77 -15.38 -28.58 -11.34
CA ALA A 77 -14.47 -27.59 -10.78
C ALA A 77 -15.11 -26.77 -9.65
N THR A 78 -16.34 -26.31 -9.84
CA THR A 78 -17.10 -25.55 -8.84
C THR A 78 -17.44 -26.40 -7.62
N GLN A 79 -17.80 -27.67 -7.80
CA GLN A 79 -18.07 -28.57 -6.67
C GLN A 79 -16.83 -28.72 -5.78
N ILE A 80 -15.65 -28.92 -6.38
CA ILE A 80 -14.38 -29.02 -5.66
C ILE A 80 -14.08 -27.70 -4.92
N LEU A 81 -14.29 -26.55 -5.58
CA LEU A 81 -14.11 -25.23 -4.98
C LEU A 81 -15.02 -25.01 -3.76
N PHE A 82 -16.32 -25.32 -3.88
CA PHE A 82 -17.25 -25.17 -2.76
C PHE A 82 -16.97 -26.13 -1.61
N ASN A 83 -16.55 -27.36 -1.91
CA ASN A 83 -16.10 -28.30 -0.88
C ASN A 83 -14.92 -27.73 -0.07
N ALA A 84 -13.96 -27.07 -0.75
CA ALA A 84 -12.85 -26.40 -0.09
C ALA A 84 -13.34 -25.20 0.75
N ILE A 85 -14.22 -24.36 0.22
CA ILE A 85 -14.76 -23.19 0.93
C ILE A 85 -15.55 -23.61 2.19
N PHE A 86 -16.39 -24.63 2.09
CA PHE A 86 -17.19 -25.10 3.23
C PHE A 86 -16.38 -25.87 4.27
N SER A 87 -15.16 -26.29 3.94
CA SER A 87 -14.22 -26.84 4.92
C SER A 87 -13.53 -25.77 5.79
N LEU A 88 -13.61 -24.49 5.39
CA LEU A 88 -13.01 -23.37 6.12
C LEU A 88 -13.79 -23.04 7.40
N PRO A 89 -13.13 -22.45 8.42
CA PRO A 89 -13.78 -22.08 9.66
C PRO A 89 -14.86 -21.00 9.45
N VAL A 90 -16.08 -21.31 9.89
CA VAL A 90 -17.24 -20.41 9.85
C VAL A 90 -17.36 -19.68 11.18
N SER A 91 -17.38 -18.34 11.14
CA SER A 91 -17.69 -17.48 12.28
C SER A 91 -19.12 -16.96 12.18
N ARG A 92 -19.86 -16.91 13.29
CA ARG A 92 -21.23 -16.38 13.32
C ARG A 92 -21.20 -14.92 13.75
N HIS A 93 -21.56 -14.02 12.85
CA HIS A 93 -21.73 -12.59 13.16
C HIS A 93 -23.18 -12.32 13.61
N PRO A 94 -23.40 -11.51 14.67
CA PRO A 94 -24.74 -11.24 15.21
C PRO A 94 -25.71 -10.65 14.18
N ASP A 95 -25.25 -9.73 13.33
CA ASP A 95 -26.11 -9.03 12.35
C ASP A 95 -26.16 -9.68 10.97
N HIS A 96 -25.19 -10.55 10.63
CA HIS A 96 -24.95 -10.98 9.25
C HIS A 96 -24.92 -12.51 9.07
N GLY A 97 -25.11 -13.27 10.15
CA GLY A 97 -25.16 -14.73 10.10
C GLY A 97 -23.79 -15.40 9.94
N PRO A 98 -23.72 -16.61 9.38
CA PRO A 98 -22.47 -17.35 9.22
C PRO A 98 -21.60 -16.76 8.10
N ILE A 99 -20.38 -16.35 8.45
CA ILE A 99 -19.37 -15.78 7.57
C ILE A 99 -18.12 -16.64 7.61
N VAL A 100 -17.54 -16.95 6.45
CA VAL A 100 -16.26 -17.64 6.33
C VAL A 100 -15.13 -16.64 6.22
N THR A 101 -14.03 -16.86 6.94
CA THR A 101 -12.80 -16.07 6.75
C THR A 101 -11.95 -16.72 5.66
N LEU A 102 -11.84 -16.06 4.51
CA LEU A 102 -11.04 -16.55 3.39
C LEU A 102 -9.54 -16.35 3.63
N PRO A 103 -8.69 -17.28 3.15
CA PRO A 103 -7.24 -17.11 3.17
C PRO A 103 -6.80 -15.96 2.23
N PRO A 104 -5.58 -15.43 2.41
CA PRO A 104 -5.02 -14.46 1.47
C PRO A 104 -4.89 -15.09 0.07
N PRO A 105 -5.08 -14.29 -1.00
CA PRO A 105 -4.98 -14.78 -2.37
C PRO A 105 -3.56 -15.25 -2.70
N ILE A 106 -3.46 -16.36 -3.44
CA ILE A 106 -2.19 -16.96 -3.85
C ILE A 106 -1.70 -16.31 -5.14
N LEU A 107 -2.63 -15.99 -6.04
CA LEU A 107 -2.32 -15.38 -7.33
C LEU A 107 -1.90 -13.91 -7.16
N GLY A 108 -0.62 -13.64 -7.39
CA GLY A 108 -0.04 -12.30 -7.30
C GLY A 108 -0.48 -11.39 -8.44
N LEU A 109 -1.50 -10.55 -8.20
CA LEU A 109 -1.95 -9.56 -9.18
C LEU A 109 -1.04 -8.31 -9.18
N PRO A 110 -0.77 -7.72 -10.36
CA PRO A 110 -0.02 -6.47 -10.44
C PRO A 110 -0.81 -5.33 -9.79
N ARG A 111 -0.10 -4.48 -9.03
CA ARG A 111 -0.71 -3.30 -8.43
C ARG A 111 -1.01 -2.25 -9.50
N GLU A 112 -2.18 -1.62 -9.43
CA GLU A 112 -2.52 -0.46 -10.26
C GLU A 112 -1.56 0.72 -10.00
N LYS A 113 -1.24 0.96 -8.72
CA LYS A 113 -0.41 2.09 -8.29
C LYS A 113 0.89 1.61 -7.66
N PRO A 114 2.02 2.29 -7.95
CA PRO A 114 3.28 1.98 -7.31
C PRO A 114 3.16 2.15 -5.79
N MET A 115 4.03 1.46 -5.05
CA MET A 115 4.08 1.65 -3.60
C MET A 115 4.32 3.14 -3.28
N PRO A 116 3.65 3.69 -2.25
CA PRO A 116 3.85 5.07 -1.86
C PRO A 116 5.33 5.28 -1.51
N LYS A 117 6.01 6.14 -2.28
CA LYS A 117 7.43 6.44 -2.04
C LYS A 117 7.57 7.07 -0.64
N ALA A 118 8.60 6.66 0.10
CA ALA A 118 8.90 7.27 1.40
C ALA A 118 9.07 8.79 1.22
N LYS A 119 8.46 9.57 2.12
CA LYS A 119 8.53 11.03 2.05
C LYS A 119 9.99 11.48 2.19
N PRO A 120 10.52 12.29 1.26
CA PRO A 120 11.88 12.80 1.39
C PRO A 120 11.99 13.68 2.62
N LEU A 121 13.05 13.49 3.40
CA LEU A 121 13.33 14.28 4.61
C LEU A 121 13.46 15.76 4.26
N THR A 122 12.74 16.60 5.00
CA THR A 122 12.84 18.07 4.91
C THR A 122 14.21 18.55 5.40
N LYS A 123 14.60 19.78 5.05
CA LYS A 123 15.88 20.35 5.53
C LYS A 123 15.96 20.37 7.07
N TRP A 124 14.85 20.66 7.73
CA TRP A 124 14.78 20.66 9.20
C TRP A 124 14.90 19.25 9.78
N GLU A 125 14.26 18.24 9.20
CA GLU A 125 14.39 16.86 9.68
C GLU A 125 15.82 16.30 9.49
N LYS A 126 16.48 16.66 8.39
CA LYS A 126 17.92 16.35 8.19
C LYS A 126 18.77 16.99 9.29
N PHE A 127 18.51 18.26 9.61
CA PHE A 127 19.19 18.96 10.70
C PHE A 127 18.88 18.35 12.07
N ALA A 128 17.62 18.07 12.36
CA ALA A 128 17.19 17.48 13.63
C ALA A 128 17.81 16.09 13.82
N ARG A 129 17.86 15.26 12.78
CA ARG A 129 18.50 13.94 12.83
C ARG A 129 20.01 14.03 13.07
N THR A 130 20.71 14.96 12.39
CA THR A 130 22.16 15.14 12.57
C THR A 130 22.52 15.71 13.95
N LYS A 131 21.63 16.50 14.55
CA LYS A 131 21.82 17.08 15.89
C LYS A 131 21.19 16.25 17.02
N GLY A 132 20.53 15.14 16.72
CA GLY A 132 19.82 14.34 17.73
C GLY A 132 18.64 15.06 18.39
N ILE A 133 18.02 16.02 17.71
CA ILE A 133 16.89 16.78 18.24
C ILE A 133 15.63 15.94 18.10
N ASN A 134 15.13 15.42 19.23
CA ASN A 134 13.91 14.64 19.28
C ASN A 134 12.66 15.53 19.37
N LYS A 135 11.64 15.21 18.57
CA LYS A 135 10.34 15.90 18.60
C LYS A 135 9.58 15.54 19.87
N ARG A 136 9.39 16.51 20.77
CA ARG A 136 8.54 16.36 21.96
C ARG A 136 7.10 16.78 21.66
N ARG A 137 6.13 16.07 22.25
CA ARG A 137 4.73 16.48 22.26
C ARG A 137 4.62 17.76 23.09
N LYS A 138 3.85 18.74 22.60
CA LYS A 138 3.53 19.98 23.33
C LYS A 138 2.03 20.02 23.51
N ASP A 139 1.58 20.39 24.69
CA ASP A 139 0.15 20.49 24.99
C ASP A 139 -0.49 21.72 24.37
N LYS A 140 -1.80 21.63 24.19
CA LYS A 140 -2.61 22.68 23.56
C LYS A 140 -2.88 23.83 24.52
N MET A 141 -3.04 23.55 25.81
CA MET A 141 -3.30 24.54 26.85
C MET A 141 -2.01 24.91 27.57
N VAL A 142 -1.88 26.18 27.90
CA VAL A 142 -0.77 26.75 28.67
C VAL A 142 -1.40 27.61 29.74
N PHE A 143 -0.92 27.46 30.98
CA PHE A 143 -1.38 28.28 32.10
C PHE A 143 -0.82 29.70 31.94
N ASP A 144 -1.68 30.72 32.01
CA ASP A 144 -1.29 32.12 32.01
C ASP A 144 -1.25 32.62 33.46
N ASP A 145 -0.05 32.90 33.98
CA ASP A 145 0.14 33.30 35.38
C ASP A 145 -0.58 34.62 35.73
N ASN A 146 -0.82 35.50 34.75
CA ASN A 146 -1.47 36.80 35.00
C ASN A 146 -2.99 36.68 35.18
N GLN A 147 -3.63 35.80 34.40
CA GLN A 147 -5.06 35.57 34.45
C GLN A 147 -5.43 34.37 35.33
N GLN A 148 -4.44 33.58 35.76
CA GLN A 148 -4.61 32.31 36.48
C GLN A 148 -5.54 31.33 35.77
N GLU A 149 -5.58 31.38 34.44
CA GLU A 149 -6.45 30.56 33.60
C GLU A 149 -5.66 29.71 32.60
N TRP A 150 -6.24 28.58 32.21
CA TRP A 150 -5.70 27.76 31.13
C TRP A 150 -6.08 28.33 29.78
N VAL A 151 -5.12 28.94 29.10
CA VAL A 151 -5.31 29.57 27.80
C VAL A 151 -4.80 28.65 26.69
N ALA A 152 -5.46 28.67 25.53
CA ALA A 152 -4.95 27.96 24.37
C ALA A 152 -3.62 28.56 23.91
N ARG A 153 -2.62 27.72 23.64
CA ARG A 153 -1.31 28.16 23.11
C ARG A 153 -1.44 28.86 21.74
N TRP A 154 -2.44 28.48 20.97
CA TRP A 154 -2.79 29.05 19.67
C TRP A 154 -4.29 28.83 19.40
N GLY A 155 -4.93 29.72 18.64
CA GLY A 155 -6.35 29.61 18.27
C GLY A 155 -7.20 30.77 18.81
N TYR A 156 -8.40 30.46 19.30
CA TYR A 156 -9.29 31.44 19.94
C TYR A 156 -8.68 31.93 21.26
N LYS A 157 -8.61 33.25 21.44
CA LYS A 157 -7.93 33.93 22.57
C LYS A 157 -6.57 33.31 22.90
N GLY A 158 -5.80 32.96 21.87
CA GLY A 158 -4.56 32.22 22.05
C GLY A 158 -3.45 33.09 22.63
N ALA A 159 -2.63 32.52 23.53
CA ALA A 159 -1.52 33.22 24.19
C ALA A 159 -0.52 33.87 23.21
N ASN A 160 -0.48 33.39 21.96
CA ASN A 160 0.35 33.94 20.89
C ASN A 160 -0.07 35.34 20.40
N LYS A 161 -1.24 35.86 20.81
CA LYS A 161 -1.74 37.20 20.47
C LYS A 161 -1.74 38.16 21.65
N ASN A 162 -1.30 37.73 22.84
CA ASN A 162 -1.28 38.59 24.03
C ASN A 162 -0.44 39.86 23.76
N GLU A 163 0.68 39.76 23.02
CA GLU A 163 1.48 40.91 22.57
C GLU A 163 0.78 41.82 21.54
N GLU A 164 -0.26 41.38 20.85
CA GLU A 164 -1.03 42.20 19.89
C GLU A 164 -2.24 42.88 20.54
N GLU A 165 -2.79 42.27 21.59
CA GLU A 165 -4.03 42.69 22.27
C GLU A 165 -3.77 43.44 23.58
N GLN A 166 -2.51 43.55 24.02
CA GLN A 166 -2.11 44.30 25.20
C GLN A 166 -2.51 45.78 25.07
N TRP A 167 -3.18 46.30 26.10
CA TRP A 167 -3.67 47.68 26.14
C TRP A 167 -2.55 48.73 26.28
N LEU A 168 -1.39 48.35 26.82
CA LEU A 168 -0.24 49.22 27.04
C LEU A 168 1.07 48.56 26.57
N HIS A 169 1.82 49.26 25.72
CA HIS A 169 3.13 48.83 25.25
C HIS A 169 4.23 49.82 25.68
N PRO A 170 5.34 49.34 26.27
CA PRO A 170 6.49 50.20 26.51
C PRO A 170 7.16 50.54 25.17
N VAL A 171 7.21 51.82 24.83
CA VAL A 171 7.89 52.34 23.64
C VAL A 171 9.28 52.85 24.04
N LYS A 172 10.29 52.57 23.22
CA LYS A 172 11.65 53.06 23.47
C LYS A 172 11.75 54.53 23.04
N ALA A 173 12.51 55.34 23.78
CA ALA A 173 12.62 56.79 23.55
C ALA A 173 13.11 57.22 22.14
N ASN A 174 13.69 56.30 21.36
CA ASN A 174 14.17 56.57 19.99
C ASN A 174 13.26 55.97 18.90
N ALA A 175 11.99 55.70 19.21
CA ALA A 175 11.04 55.18 18.22
C ALA A 175 10.45 56.33 17.38
N ASP A 176 10.20 56.08 16.10
CA ASP A 176 9.51 57.02 15.22
C ASP A 176 8.11 57.34 15.74
N ASP A 177 7.65 58.59 15.52
CA ASP A 177 6.33 59.07 15.97
C ASP A 177 5.16 58.24 15.41
N ASP A 178 5.32 57.62 14.24
CA ASP A 178 4.32 56.74 13.60
C ASP A 178 4.41 55.25 14.00
N TYR A 179 5.34 54.88 14.89
CA TYR A 179 5.58 53.48 15.26
C TYR A 179 4.54 52.95 16.25
N SER A 180 3.64 52.09 15.75
CA SER A 180 2.71 51.33 16.59
C SER A 180 3.25 49.92 16.91
N PRO A 181 3.55 49.59 18.18
CA PRO A 181 4.10 48.30 18.58
C PRO A 181 3.17 47.11 18.28
N ALA A 182 1.85 47.27 18.47
CA ALA A 182 0.86 46.24 18.12
C ALA A 182 0.85 45.94 16.61
N ARG A 183 0.97 46.98 15.76
CA ARG A 183 1.07 46.81 14.30
C ARG A 183 2.39 46.12 13.93
N ALA A 184 3.50 46.45 14.60
CA ALA A 184 4.79 45.81 14.39
C ALA A 184 4.77 44.31 14.77
N ALA A 185 4.19 43.94 15.91
CA ALA A 185 4.00 42.55 16.33
C ALA A 185 3.18 41.75 15.30
N LYS A 186 2.08 42.33 14.83
CA LYS A 186 1.22 41.74 13.78
C LYS A 186 1.96 41.57 12.44
N ARG A 187 2.78 42.55 12.03
CA ARG A 187 3.64 42.44 10.83
C ARG A 187 4.67 41.33 11.01
N ALA A 188 5.41 41.31 12.12
CA ALA A 188 6.40 40.28 12.42
C ALA A 188 5.80 38.85 12.40
N ARG A 189 4.58 38.66 12.92
CA ARG A 189 3.88 37.37 12.84
C ARG A 189 3.55 36.98 11.39
N LYS A 190 3.05 37.92 10.58
CA LYS A 190 2.77 37.67 9.15
C LYS A 190 4.05 37.32 8.39
N ASP A 191 5.16 38.01 8.67
CA ASP A 191 6.45 37.76 8.02
C ASP A 191 7.00 36.37 8.40
N ARG A 192 6.87 35.96 9.67
CA ARG A 192 7.19 34.59 10.10
C ARG A 192 6.35 33.54 9.36
N LYS A 193 5.04 33.81 9.18
CA LYS A 193 4.14 32.91 8.43
C LYS A 193 4.56 32.82 6.96
N LEU A 194 4.83 33.96 6.31
CA LEU A 194 5.26 34.01 4.92
C LEU A 194 6.60 33.28 4.71
N LYS A 195 7.55 33.47 5.63
CA LYS A 195 8.83 32.76 5.64
C LYS A 195 8.65 31.25 5.77
N ASN A 196 7.73 30.79 6.62
CA ASN A 196 7.42 29.36 6.78
C ASN A 196 6.81 28.77 5.49
N GLU A 197 5.83 29.44 4.88
CA GLU A 197 5.26 28.99 3.61
C GLU A 197 6.31 28.97 2.49
N GLY A 198 7.17 29.99 2.42
CA GLY A 198 8.29 30.00 1.47
C GLY A 198 9.27 28.84 1.69
N GLN A 199 9.56 28.47 2.94
CA GLN A 199 10.38 27.30 3.25
C GLN A 199 9.68 25.98 2.91
N ARG A 200 8.37 25.89 3.14
CA ARG A 200 7.54 24.73 2.75
C ARG A 200 7.57 24.54 1.24
N LEU A 201 7.34 25.59 0.45
CA LEU A 201 7.39 25.52 -1.01
C LEU A 201 8.77 25.10 -1.51
N ARG A 202 9.86 25.66 -0.94
CA ARG A 202 11.24 25.25 -1.27
C ARG A 202 11.52 23.78 -0.93
N ASN A 203 10.95 23.26 0.16
CA ASN A 203 11.07 21.84 0.51
C ASN A 203 10.29 20.94 -0.46
N LEU A 204 9.08 21.36 -0.87
CA LEU A 204 8.27 20.65 -1.87
C LEU A 204 8.96 20.61 -3.23
N GLN A 205 9.56 21.73 -3.68
CA GLN A 205 10.34 21.77 -4.91
C GLN A 205 11.53 20.80 -4.88
N ARG A 206 12.28 20.74 -3.76
CA ARG A 206 13.37 19.76 -3.60
C ARG A 206 12.87 18.32 -3.57
N ALA A 207 11.73 18.08 -2.95
CA ALA A 207 11.09 16.77 -2.91
C ALA A 207 10.71 16.31 -4.33
N ALA A 208 10.11 17.20 -5.12
CA ALA A 208 9.76 16.95 -6.52
C ALA A 208 11.00 16.65 -7.38
N ALA A 209 12.06 17.46 -7.28
CA ALA A 209 13.32 17.23 -7.99
C ALA A 209 14.01 15.91 -7.62
N THR A 210 13.92 15.50 -6.35
CA THR A 210 14.45 14.19 -5.91
C THR A 210 13.61 13.05 -6.49
N SER A 211 12.28 13.25 -6.58
CA SER A 211 11.36 12.23 -7.08
C SER A 211 11.47 11.98 -8.59
N SER A 212 11.80 13.02 -9.39
CA SER A 212 12.03 12.89 -10.84
C SER A 212 13.35 12.18 -11.13
N THR A 213 14.43 12.57 -10.44
CA THR A 213 15.78 12.00 -10.65
C THR A 213 15.86 10.52 -10.22
N GLY A 214 15.12 10.12 -9.18
CA GLY A 214 15.06 8.73 -8.71
C GLY A 214 14.32 7.75 -9.64
N SER A 215 13.69 8.24 -10.72
CA SER A 215 12.90 7.41 -11.65
C SER A 215 13.70 6.95 -12.88
N GLY A 216 14.90 7.50 -13.11
CA GLY A 216 15.75 7.18 -14.28
C GLY A 216 17.08 6.46 -13.98
N ALA A 217 17.49 6.35 -12.71
CA ALA A 217 18.85 5.90 -12.34
C ALA A 217 18.94 4.44 -11.88
N LYS A 218 18.08 3.54 -12.39
CA LYS A 218 18.26 2.09 -12.29
C LYS A 218 18.53 1.50 -13.67
N LYS A 219 19.64 1.90 -14.29
CA LYS A 219 20.23 1.20 -15.44
C LYS A 219 21.66 0.79 -15.08
N SER A 220 21.83 -0.52 -14.89
CA SER A 220 23.07 -1.30 -15.00
C SER A 220 24.38 -0.70 -14.45
N ILE A 221 24.73 -1.05 -13.21
CA ILE A 221 26.14 -1.24 -12.84
C ILE A 221 26.30 -2.72 -12.51
N SER A 222 26.55 -3.49 -13.58
CA SER A 222 27.04 -4.87 -13.51
C SER A 222 27.92 -5.09 -14.74
N SER A 223 29.21 -4.79 -14.59
CA SER A 223 30.28 -5.52 -15.25
C SER A 223 31.58 -5.10 -14.58
N GLY A 224 32.21 -6.05 -13.90
CA GLY A 224 33.54 -5.88 -13.35
C GLY A 224 34.55 -5.73 -14.48
N SER A 225 35.57 -4.92 -14.23
CA SER A 225 36.84 -5.05 -14.94
C SER A 225 37.97 -4.88 -13.94
N SER A 226 38.79 -5.93 -13.93
CA SER A 226 40.04 -6.22 -13.25
C SER A 226 40.84 -5.05 -12.68
N LYS A 227 41.18 -5.19 -11.39
CA LYS A 227 42.42 -4.66 -10.81
C LYS A 227 43.62 -5.18 -11.62
N SER A 228 44.46 -4.29 -12.14
CA SER A 228 45.86 -4.62 -12.43
C SER A 228 46.75 -3.68 -11.63
N SER A 229 47.53 -4.30 -10.76
CA SER A 229 48.63 -3.71 -10.00
C SER A 229 49.87 -3.65 -10.89
N LYS A 230 50.65 -2.56 -10.81
CA LYS A 230 52.10 -2.60 -11.09
C LYS A 230 52.85 -1.60 -10.18
N PRO A 231 54.15 -1.86 -9.93
CA PRO A 231 54.73 -1.70 -8.61
C PRO A 231 55.65 -0.48 -8.49
N SER A 232 55.94 -0.15 -7.24
CA SER A 232 56.98 0.76 -6.79
C SER A 232 58.38 0.35 -7.27
N ALA A 233 59.15 1.30 -7.77
CA ALA A 233 60.62 1.27 -7.73
C ALA A 233 61.18 2.70 -7.63
N ARG A 234 62.08 2.88 -6.66
CA ARG A 234 63.02 3.99 -6.36
C ARG A 234 63.54 4.72 -7.63
N ARG A 235 63.90 6.00 -7.56
CA ARG A 235 64.86 6.64 -6.65
C ARG A 235 64.76 8.16 -6.76
#